data_AF-A0A7S2RZK6-F1
#
_entry.id   AF-A0A7S2RZK6-F1
#
_cell.length_a   1.000
_cell.length_b   1.000
_cell.length_c   1.000
_cell.angle_alpha   90.00
_cell.angle_beta   90.00
_cell.angle_gamma   90.00
#
_symmetry.space_group_name_H-M   'P 1'
#
loop_
_entity.id
_entity.type
_entity.pdbx_description
1 polymer ?
#
loop_
_entity_poly.entity_id
_entity_poly.type
_entity_poly.pdbx_seq_one_letter_code
_entity_poly.pdbx_strand_id
1 'polypeptide(L)'
;DSNNVWYSPERIRIITFYQGQVKRIQSLLSNYGLGCVLVATVDSSQGCEADVVIVSFVRSNDSNGSSRQRAGFLTDDRRMNVALTRAKYQLICIGDALGTLACS
;
A
#
# COMPACT_ATOMS: atom_id res chain seq x y z
N ASP A 1 0.56 30.14 -11.19
CA ASP A 1 1.03 28.80 -10.76
C ASP A 1 -0.09 27.84 -10.37
N SER A 2 -0.95 27.49 -11.33
CA SER A 2 -2.14 26.65 -11.11
C SER A 2 -1.87 25.14 -11.14
N ASN A 3 -0.61 24.72 -11.36
CA ASN A 3 -0.25 23.32 -11.61
C ASN A 3 0.38 22.59 -10.41
N ASN A 4 0.48 23.22 -9.24
CA ASN A 4 1.08 22.61 -8.05
C ASN A 4 0.01 22.16 -7.05
N VAL A 5 -0.88 21.28 -7.51
CA VAL A 5 -2.00 20.84 -6.70
C VAL A 5 -1.66 19.51 -6.03
N TRP A 6 -1.64 19.50 -4.70
CA TRP A 6 -1.19 18.36 -3.89
C TRP A 6 -2.01 17.08 -4.11
N TYR A 7 -3.25 17.19 -4.59
CA TYR A 7 -4.14 16.06 -4.90
C TYR A 7 -4.00 15.53 -6.33
N SER A 8 -3.02 16.00 -7.11
CA SER A 8 -2.81 15.47 -8.47
C SER A 8 -2.59 13.95 -8.41
N PRO A 9 -3.26 13.13 -9.25
CA PRO A 9 -3.14 11.68 -9.23
C PRO A 9 -1.71 11.16 -9.38
N GLU A 10 -0.85 11.91 -10.08
CA GLU A 10 0.57 11.60 -10.28
C GLU A 10 1.41 11.71 -9.00
N ARG A 11 0.90 12.45 -8.01
CA ARG A 11 1.53 12.68 -6.69
C ARG A 11 1.07 11.69 -5.63
N ILE A 12 0.02 10.92 -5.92
CA ILE A 12 -0.56 9.92 -5.03
C ILE A 12 -0.10 8.54 -5.48
N ARG A 13 0.44 7.76 -4.55
CA ARG A 13 0.85 6.39 -4.81
C ARG A 13 0.21 5.43 -3.83
N ILE A 14 -0.32 4.32 -4.35
CA ILE A 14 -0.88 3.25 -3.53
C ILE A 14 0.11 2.08 -3.53
N ILE A 15 0.54 1.69 -2.34
CA ILE A 15 1.44 0.56 -2.12
C ILE A 15 0.65 -0.55 -1.43
N THR A 16 0.83 -1.78 -1.91
CA THR A 16 0.25 -2.98 -1.28
C THR A 16 1.28 -4.12 -1.25
N PHE A 17 1.08 -5.09 -0.38
CA PHE A 17 1.99 -6.23 -0.25
C PHE A 17 1.65 -7.39 -1.22
N TYR A 18 0.51 -7.31 -1.90
CA TYR A 18 -0.01 -8.42 -2.69
C TYR A 18 -0.34 -8.02 -4.14
N GLN A 19 0.19 -8.78 -5.09
CA GLN A 19 -0.05 -8.54 -6.53
C GLN A 19 -1.52 -8.66 -6.91
N GLY A 20 -2.28 -9.58 -6.29
CA GLY A 20 -3.72 -9.69 -6.49
C GLY A 20 -4.46 -8.41 -6.05
N GLN A 21 -3.99 -7.79 -4.98
CA GLN A 21 -4.53 -6.52 -4.48
C GLN A 21 -4.24 -5.37 -5.44
N VAL A 22 -3.06 -5.34 -6.07
CA VAL A 22 -2.73 -4.33 -7.11
C VAL A 22 -3.78 -4.36 -8.22
N LYS A 23 -4.02 -5.53 -8.81
CA LYS A 23 -5.00 -5.70 -9.90
C LYS A 23 -6.40 -5.26 -9.47
N ARG A 24 -6.80 -5.62 -8.25
CA ARG A 24 -8.12 -5.27 -7.69
C ARG A 24 -8.26 -3.75 -7.52
N ILE A 25 -7.27 -3.09 -6.92
CA ILE A 25 -7.30 -1.65 -6.69
C ILE A 25 -7.26 -0.91 -8.03
N GLN A 26 -6.42 -1.32 -8.99
CA GLN A 26 -6.38 -0.72 -10.33
C GLN A 26 -7.73 -0.82 -11.04
N SER A 27 -8.39 -1.98 -10.99
CA SER A 27 -9.73 -2.15 -11.57
C SER A 27 -10.76 -1.24 -10.91
N LEU A 28 -10.77 -1.15 -9.57
CA LEU A 28 -11.67 -0.25 -8.85
C LEU A 28 -11.42 1.21 -9.20
N LEU A 29 -10.17 1.66 -9.18
CA LEU A 29 -9.81 3.03 -9.54
C LEU A 29 -10.23 3.37 -10.97
N SER A 30 -10.02 2.46 -11.92
CA SER A 30 -10.46 2.66 -13.30
C SER A 30 -11.98 2.82 -13.39
N ASN A 31 -12.76 2.07 -12.62
CA ASN A 31 -14.23 2.20 -12.59
C ASN A 31 -14.69 3.55 -12.02
N TYR A 32 -13.91 4.17 -11.13
CA TYR A 32 -14.18 5.50 -10.57
C TYR A 32 -13.51 6.64 -11.36
N GLY A 33 -12.92 6.37 -12.53
CA GLY A 33 -12.24 7.39 -13.34
C GLY A 33 -10.87 7.85 -12.79
N LEU A 34 -10.29 7.09 -11.86
CA LEU A 34 -9.00 7.36 -11.19
C LEU A 34 -7.86 6.46 -11.70
N GLY A 35 -7.96 5.96 -12.94
CA GLY A 35 -6.99 5.02 -13.52
C GLY A 35 -5.55 5.55 -13.67
N CYS A 36 -5.35 6.86 -13.53
CA CYS A 36 -4.03 7.50 -13.54
C CYS A 36 -3.27 7.40 -12.21
N VAL A 37 -3.91 6.96 -11.12
CA VAL A 37 -3.25 6.75 -9.83
C VAL A 37 -2.32 5.53 -9.91
N LEU A 38 -1.08 5.70 -9.48
CA LEU A 38 -0.07 4.63 -9.50
C LEU A 38 -0.30 3.64 -8.35
N VAL A 39 -0.52 2.37 -8.70
CA VAL A 39 -0.67 1.26 -7.75
C VAL A 39 0.45 0.24 -8.00
N ALA A 40 1.19 -0.10 -6.96
CA ALA A 40 2.36 -0.97 -7.05
C ALA A 40 2.52 -1.85 -5.81
N THR A 41 3.30 -2.93 -5.92
CA THR A 41 3.76 -3.66 -4.73
C THR A 41 4.99 -3.01 -4.11
N VAL A 42 5.24 -3.29 -2.82
CA VAL A 42 6.45 -2.80 -2.12
C VAL A 42 7.73 -3.12 -2.90
N ASP A 43 7.87 -4.34 -3.40
CA ASP A 43 9.05 -4.79 -4.15
C ASP A 43 9.23 -4.01 -5.46
N SER A 44 8.13 -3.69 -6.15
CA SER A 44 8.15 -2.88 -7.39
C SER A 44 8.29 -1.37 -7.16
N SER A 45 8.27 -0.92 -5.89
CA SER A 45 8.33 0.50 -5.52
C SER A 45 9.74 0.97 -5.11
N GLN A 46 10.76 0.12 -5.25
CA GLN A 46 12.12 0.46 -4.86
C GLN A 46 12.68 1.61 -5.72
N GLY A 47 12.96 2.76 -5.10
CA GLY A 47 13.54 3.94 -5.75
C GLY A 47 12.56 4.99 -6.28
N CYS A 48 11.25 4.81 -6.10
CA CYS A 48 10.24 5.79 -6.51
C CYS A 48 9.59 6.47 -5.30
N GLU A 49 9.70 7.79 -5.19
CA GLU A 49 9.06 8.57 -4.12
C GLU A 49 7.74 9.20 -4.59
N ALA A 50 6.81 9.46 -3.68
CA ALA A 50 5.56 10.17 -3.94
C ALA A 50 5.22 11.16 -2.81
N ASP A 51 4.44 12.19 -3.11
CA ASP A 51 4.05 13.19 -2.12
C ASP A 51 3.12 12.60 -1.05
N VAL A 52 2.16 11.79 -1.52
CA VAL A 52 1.22 11.05 -0.68
C VAL A 52 1.33 9.57 -0.98
N VAL A 53 1.54 8.75 0.06
CA VAL A 53 1.55 7.29 -0.05
C VAL A 53 0.42 6.69 0.76
N ILE A 54 -0.39 5.86 0.13
CA ILE A 54 -1.43 5.05 0.77
C ILE A 54 -0.92 3.60 0.82
N VAL A 55 -0.71 3.07 2.01
CA VAL A 55 -0.28 1.69 2.22
C VAL A 55 -1.47 0.84 2.62
N SER A 56 -1.77 -0.19 1.83
CA SER A 56 -2.86 -1.13 2.05
C SER A 56 -2.32 -2.45 2.61
N PHE A 57 -2.55 -2.69 3.90
CA PHE A 57 -2.10 -3.86 4.67
C PHE A 57 -3.07 -5.05 4.61
N VAL A 58 -3.84 -5.19 3.52
CA VAL A 58 -4.90 -6.21 3.41
C VAL A 58 -4.33 -7.60 3.67
N ARG A 59 -4.85 -8.27 4.71
CA ARG A 59 -4.58 -9.68 4.98
C ARG A 59 -5.44 -10.53 4.05
N SER A 60 -4.81 -11.43 3.30
CA SER A 60 -5.49 -12.62 2.80
C SER A 60 -5.26 -13.75 3.82
N ASN A 61 -6.02 -13.76 4.92
CA ASN A 61 -6.06 -14.96 5.76
C ASN A 61 -6.92 -15.99 5.05
N ASP A 62 -6.33 -17.09 4.63
CA ASP A 62 -7.03 -18.37 4.67
C ASP A 62 -7.04 -18.77 6.16
N SER A 63 -8.22 -19.05 6.72
CA SER A 63 -8.47 -19.16 8.16
C SER A 63 -7.79 -20.34 8.87
N ASN A 64 -6.84 -21.03 8.21
CA ASN A 64 -6.35 -22.35 8.60
C ASN A 64 -4.84 -22.41 8.96
N GLY A 65 -4.13 -21.26 9.02
CA GLY A 65 -2.68 -21.21 9.27
C GLY A 65 -2.28 -20.68 10.67
N SER A 66 -1.19 -21.24 11.22
CA SER A 66 -0.56 -20.84 12.50
C SER A 66 -0.17 -19.35 12.55
N SER A 67 -0.22 -18.73 13.74
CA SER A 67 0.07 -17.29 13.98
C SER A 67 1.30 -16.73 13.28
N ARG A 68 2.35 -17.55 13.14
CA ARG A 68 3.61 -17.18 12.51
C ARG A 68 3.57 -17.14 10.98
N GLN A 69 2.71 -17.95 10.35
CA GLN A 69 2.43 -17.87 8.90
C GLN A 69 1.55 -16.67 8.56
N ARG A 70 0.69 -16.25 9.51
CA ARG A 70 -0.21 -15.10 9.32
C ARG A 70 0.54 -13.77 9.17
N ALA A 71 1.80 -13.66 9.58
CA ALA A 71 2.56 -12.42 9.59
C ALA A 71 3.68 -12.33 8.54
N GLY A 72 3.85 -13.34 7.66
CA GLY A 72 5.08 -13.55 6.87
C GLY A 72 5.62 -12.36 6.04
N PHE A 73 4.77 -11.40 5.64
CA PHE A 73 5.15 -10.17 4.94
C PHE A 73 5.13 -8.91 5.84
N LEU A 74 4.47 -8.98 7.00
CA LEU A 74 4.51 -7.97 8.06
C LEU A 74 5.75 -8.13 8.94
N THR A 75 6.38 -9.30 8.96
CA THR A 75 7.62 -9.60 9.67
C THR A 75 8.89 -9.13 8.94
N ASP A 76 8.76 -8.65 7.70
CA ASP A 76 9.89 -8.07 6.98
C ASP A 76 9.94 -6.56 7.25
N ASP A 77 10.61 -6.20 8.34
CA ASP A 77 10.85 -4.81 8.75
C ASP A 77 11.46 -3.98 7.63
N ARG A 78 12.25 -4.58 6.72
CA ARG A 78 12.85 -3.86 5.59
C ARG A 78 11.79 -3.46 4.57
N ARG A 79 10.86 -4.35 4.24
CA ARG A 79 9.74 -4.04 3.33
C ARG A 79 8.81 -3.00 3.93
N MET A 80 8.55 -3.07 5.23
CA MET A 80 7.77 -2.06 5.92
C MET A 80 8.48 -0.70 5.91
N ASN A 81 9.78 -0.65 6.27
CA ASN A 81 10.57 0.58 6.21
C ASN A 81 10.61 1.17 4.80
N VAL A 82 10.72 0.34 3.76
CA VAL A 82 10.63 0.80 2.37
C VAL A 82 9.25 1.39 2.07
N ALA A 83 8.15 0.75 2.47
CA ALA A 83 6.82 1.31 2.22
C ALA A 83 6.58 2.63 2.97
N LEU A 84 7.05 2.73 4.22
CA LEU A 84 6.85 3.90 5.09
C LEU A 84 7.69 5.11 4.66
N THR A 85 8.93 4.89 4.19
CA THR A 85 9.86 5.98 3.82
C THR A 85 9.61 6.58 2.44
N ARG A 86 8.60 6.11 1.70
CA ARG A 86 8.32 6.57 0.33
C ARG A 86 7.42 7.79 0.27
N ALA A 87 6.80 8.17 1.39
CA ALA A 87 5.97 9.37 1.53
C ALA A 87 6.82 10.61 1.83
N LYS A 88 6.67 11.67 1.03
CA LYS A 88 7.32 12.96 1.31
C LYS A 88 6.54 13.83 2.30
N TYR A 89 5.21 13.85 2.18
CA TYR A 89 4.36 14.74 2.98
C TYR A 89 3.34 13.98 3.83
N GLN A 90 2.69 12.97 3.25
CA GLN A 90 1.62 12.25 3.96
C GLN A 90 1.69 10.75 3.70
N LEU A 91 1.61 9.99 4.79
CA LEU A 91 1.46 8.55 4.78
C LEU A 91 0.07 8.20 5.33
N ILE A 92 -0.67 7.34 4.62
CA ILE A 92 -1.97 6.82 5.06
C ILE A 92 -1.90 5.30 5.09
N CYS A 93 -2.10 4.73 6.27
CA CYS A 93 -2.05 3.28 6.49
C CYS A 93 -3.48 2.73 6.63
N ILE A 94 -3.87 1.81 5.75
CA ILE A 94 -5.19 1.16 5.76
C ILE A 94 -5.00 -0.34 6.02
N GLY A 95 -5.54 -0.83 7.12
CA GLY A 95 -5.44 -2.24 7.52
C GLY A 95 -6.48 -2.62 8.56
N ASP A 96 -6.68 -3.92 8.75
CA ASP A 96 -7.52 -4.45 9.82
C ASP A 96 -6.74 -4.46 11.14
N ALA A 97 -7.15 -3.64 12.10
CA ALA A 97 -6.48 -3.50 13.39
C ALA A 97 -6.51 -4.80 14.22
N LEU A 98 -7.58 -5.61 14.14
CA LEU A 98 -7.74 -6.80 14.98
C LEU A 98 -6.86 -7.96 14.49
N GLY A 99 -6.71 -8.10 13.18
CA GLY A 99 -5.76 -9.05 12.59
C GLY A 99 -4.31 -8.55 12.69
N THR A 100 -4.06 -7.28 12.32
CA THR A 100 -2.71 -6.69 12.09
C THR A 100 -1.94 -6.39 13.37
N LEU A 101 -2.62 -5.98 14.45
CA LEU A 101 -1.97 -5.67 15.73
C LEU A 101 -1.92 -6.84 16.71
N ALA A 102 -2.70 -7.91 16.49
CA ALA A 102 -2.70 -9.09 17.37
C ALA A 102 -1.44 -9.98 17.26
N CYS A 103 -0.40 -9.53 16.54
CA CYS A 103 0.87 -10.24 16.38
C CYS A 103 2.08 -9.47 16.97
N SER A 104 1.83 -8.42 17.77
CA SER A 104 2.84 -7.78 18.63
C SER A 104 2.98 -8.53 19.95
#